data_AF-A0AAV2ZRV1-F1
#
_entry.id   AF-A0AAV2ZRV1-F1
#
_cell.length_a   1.000
_cell.length_b   1.000
_cell.length_c   1.000
_cell.angle_alpha   90.00
_cell.angle_beta   90.00
_cell.angle_gamma   90.00
#
_symmetry.space_group_name_H-M   'P 1'
#
loop_
_entity.id
_entity.type
_entity.pdbx_description
1 polymer ?
#
loop_
_entity_poly.entity_id
_entity_poly.type
_entity_poly.pdbx_seq_one_letter_code
_entity_poly.pdbx_strand_id
1 'polypeptide(L)'
;MAGNPSPQISSETTYPQTSDFYRVQPDLPAKFNRPEMWGKGYRTKPVNPLYRTTNQTYGSKPPTVHEMPTTFKGVSDKFSEAATKCGMYRNNGFNTHIEKSFVTGPDNLITFNDRLNFHQSYNINGPSHSAS
;
A
#
# COMPACT_ATOMS: atom_id res chain seq x y z
N MET A 1 -25.08 -52.92 -39.80
CA MET A 1 -24.84 -51.58 -39.22
C MET A 1 -23.80 -51.74 -38.12
N ALA A 2 -22.53 -51.46 -38.42
CA ALA A 2 -21.48 -51.35 -37.40
C ALA A 2 -21.11 -49.87 -37.35
N GLY A 3 -21.43 -49.21 -36.24
CA GLY A 3 -21.06 -47.81 -36.02
C GLY A 3 -19.56 -47.71 -35.80
N ASN A 4 -18.87 -46.94 -36.63
CA ASN A 4 -17.49 -46.55 -36.34
C ASN A 4 -17.49 -45.65 -35.09
N PRO A 5 -16.58 -45.86 -34.13
CA PRO A 5 -16.40 -44.90 -33.04
C PRO A 5 -15.77 -43.62 -33.61
N SER A 6 -16.48 -42.50 -33.46
CA SER A 6 -15.96 -41.17 -33.76
C SER A 6 -14.68 -40.90 -32.94
N PRO A 7 -13.61 -40.36 -33.54
CA PRO A 7 -12.45 -39.94 -32.76
C PRO A 7 -12.85 -38.76 -31.87
N GLN A 8 -12.85 -38.99 -30.55
CA GLN A 8 -12.98 -37.94 -29.54
C GLN A 8 -11.67 -37.13 -29.53
N ILE A 9 -11.59 -36.10 -30.37
CA ILE A 9 -10.53 -35.09 -30.29
C ILE A 9 -10.96 -34.10 -29.20
N SER A 10 -10.61 -34.38 -27.95
CA SER A 10 -10.65 -33.38 -26.88
C SER A 10 -9.45 -32.44 -27.05
N SER A 11 -9.61 -31.41 -27.87
CA SER A 11 -8.59 -30.37 -28.06
C SER A 11 -8.58 -29.39 -26.88
N GLU A 12 -8.16 -29.84 -25.69
CA GLU A 12 -7.74 -28.92 -24.64
C GLU A 12 -6.28 -28.54 -24.92
N THR A 13 -6.05 -27.38 -25.55
CA THR A 13 -4.71 -26.80 -25.64
C THR A 13 -4.28 -26.37 -24.23
N THR A 14 -3.58 -27.24 -23.53
CA THR A 14 -2.95 -26.91 -22.25
C THR A 14 -1.76 -25.99 -22.55
N TYR A 15 -1.89 -24.70 -22.23
CA TYR A 15 -0.77 -23.77 -22.29
C TYR A 15 0.25 -24.07 -21.19
N PRO A 16 1.56 -24.02 -21.47
CA PRO A 16 2.61 -24.29 -20.49
C PRO A 16 2.55 -23.27 -19.35
N GLN A 17 2.52 -23.76 -18.12
CA GLN A 17 2.57 -22.95 -16.89
C GLN A 17 4.00 -22.91 -16.36
N THR A 18 4.34 -21.90 -15.58
CA THR A 18 5.68 -21.80 -14.98
C THR A 18 5.90 -22.86 -13.91
N SER A 19 4.84 -23.23 -13.19
CA SER A 19 4.82 -24.35 -12.25
C SER A 19 5.12 -25.72 -12.88
N ASP A 20 4.88 -25.89 -14.18
CA ASP A 20 5.18 -27.16 -14.88
C ASP A 20 6.69 -27.38 -15.02
N PHE A 21 7.47 -26.29 -15.09
CA PHE A 21 8.93 -26.32 -15.32
C PHE A 21 9.74 -25.95 -14.08
N TYR A 22 9.17 -25.13 -13.18
CA TYR A 22 9.87 -24.56 -12.04
C TYR A 22 9.05 -24.67 -10.77
N ARG A 23 9.75 -24.73 -9.63
CA ARG A 23 9.11 -24.64 -8.32
C ARG A 23 8.68 -23.19 -8.06
N VAL A 24 7.38 -22.95 -8.05
CA VAL A 24 6.78 -21.65 -7.73
C VAL A 24 6.24 -21.62 -6.30
N GLN A 25 6.10 -20.41 -5.75
CA GLN A 25 5.43 -20.23 -4.47
C GLN A 25 3.90 -20.35 -4.61
N PRO A 26 3.19 -20.83 -3.56
CA PRO A 26 1.74 -21.00 -3.59
C PRO A 26 0.98 -19.67 -3.66
N ASP A 27 1.57 -18.57 -3.17
CA ASP A 27 1.01 -17.21 -3.21
C ASP A 27 1.35 -16.45 -4.50
N LEU A 28 1.95 -17.11 -5.50
CA LEU A 28 2.31 -16.48 -6.77
C LEU A 28 1.04 -16.06 -7.53
N PRO A 29 0.88 -14.78 -7.90
CA PRO A 29 -0.26 -14.34 -8.69
C PRO A 29 -0.43 -15.16 -9.96
N ALA A 30 -1.67 -15.57 -10.26
CA ALA A 30 -1.98 -16.46 -11.39
C ALA A 30 -1.40 -15.99 -12.72
N LYS A 31 -1.30 -14.66 -12.92
CA LYS A 31 -0.60 -14.09 -14.07
C LYS A 31 0.80 -14.71 -14.19
N PHE A 32 1.65 -14.64 -13.16
CA PHE A 32 3.03 -15.17 -13.17
C PHE A 32 3.11 -16.68 -13.29
N ASN A 33 2.04 -17.41 -13.01
CA ASN A 33 1.98 -18.83 -13.34
C ASN A 33 1.63 -19.11 -14.81
N ARG A 34 0.89 -18.22 -15.48
CA ARG A 34 0.39 -18.41 -16.86
C ARG A 34 0.85 -17.26 -17.77
N PRO A 35 2.01 -17.40 -18.46
CA PRO A 35 2.56 -16.36 -19.34
C PRO A 35 1.60 -15.90 -20.45
N GLU A 36 0.70 -16.79 -20.88
CA GLU A 36 -0.33 -16.52 -21.89
C GLU A 36 -1.22 -15.31 -21.52
N MET A 37 -1.45 -15.06 -20.23
CA MET A 37 -2.23 -13.92 -19.78
C MET A 37 -1.63 -12.55 -20.13
N TRP A 38 -0.32 -12.46 -20.38
CA TRP A 38 0.31 -11.22 -20.87
C TRP A 38 0.10 -10.96 -22.35
N GLY A 39 -0.32 -11.96 -23.13
CA GLY A 39 -0.35 -11.89 -24.60
C GLY A 39 -1.12 -10.70 -25.17
N LYS A 40 -2.12 -10.17 -24.44
CA LYS A 40 -2.91 -9.00 -24.87
C LYS A 40 -2.08 -7.71 -25.03
N GLY A 41 -0.97 -7.57 -24.30
CA GLY A 41 -0.13 -6.36 -24.31
C GLY A 41 1.03 -6.38 -25.32
N TYR A 42 1.44 -7.55 -25.79
CA TYR A 42 2.64 -7.75 -26.61
C TYR A 42 2.32 -8.02 -28.09
N ARG A 43 1.10 -7.67 -28.54
CA ARG A 43 0.70 -7.86 -29.94
C ARG A 43 1.49 -6.91 -30.83
N THR A 44 2.32 -7.47 -31.71
CA THR A 44 2.93 -6.70 -32.79
C THR A 44 1.82 -6.15 -33.68
N LYS A 45 1.69 -4.81 -33.72
CA LYS A 45 0.80 -4.16 -34.69
C LYS A 45 1.28 -4.53 -36.10
N PRO A 46 0.39 -4.86 -37.04
CA PRO A 46 0.79 -5.08 -38.42
C PRO A 46 1.30 -3.75 -38.99
N VAL A 47 2.63 -3.63 -39.11
CA VAL A 47 3.32 -2.51 -39.75
C VAL A 47 3.92 -2.99 -41.06
N ASN A 48 3.93 -2.11 -42.06
CA ASN A 48 4.58 -2.39 -43.34
C ASN A 48 6.07 -2.71 -43.08
N PRO A 49 6.60 -3.83 -43.61
CA PRO A 49 8.01 -4.21 -43.45
C PRO A 49 9.01 -3.10 -43.83
N LEU A 50 8.67 -2.23 -44.78
CA LEU A 50 9.51 -1.12 -45.24
C LEU A 50 9.56 0.08 -44.27
N TYR A 51 8.61 0.16 -43.32
CA TYR A 51 8.50 1.26 -42.36
C TYR A 51 8.63 0.76 -40.90
N ARG A 52 9.54 -0.20 -40.67
CA ARG A 52 9.88 -0.66 -39.32
C ARG A 52 11.00 0.19 -38.73
N THR A 53 10.80 0.61 -37.49
CA THR A 53 11.86 1.23 -36.68
C THR A 53 12.45 0.22 -35.72
N THR A 54 13.70 0.42 -35.31
CA THR A 54 14.40 -0.45 -34.35
C THR A 54 13.67 -0.52 -33.01
N ASN A 55 13.08 0.60 -32.57
CA ASN A 55 12.31 0.70 -31.33
C ASN A 55 11.07 -0.19 -31.31
N GLN A 56 10.50 -0.55 -32.47
CA GLN A 56 9.36 -1.50 -32.53
C GLN A 56 9.73 -2.92 -32.08
N THR A 57 11.01 -3.23 -31.92
CA THR A 57 11.48 -4.51 -31.35
C THR A 57 11.13 -4.60 -29.87
N TYR A 58 11.20 -3.48 -29.14
CA TYR A 58 10.86 -3.44 -27.72
C TYR A 58 9.37 -3.72 -27.51
N GLY A 59 9.05 -4.60 -26.57
CA GLY A 59 7.66 -4.98 -26.27
C GLY A 59 6.95 -5.80 -27.36
N SER A 60 7.65 -6.22 -28.42
CA SER A 60 7.07 -7.01 -29.51
C SER A 60 6.87 -8.50 -29.20
N LYS A 61 7.60 -9.02 -28.21
CA LYS A 61 7.60 -10.44 -27.82
C LYS A 61 6.95 -10.61 -26.45
N PRO A 62 5.92 -11.48 -26.30
CA PRO A 62 5.35 -11.78 -25.01
C PRO A 62 6.35 -12.58 -24.15
N PRO A 63 6.24 -12.49 -22.83
CA PRO A 63 7.08 -13.26 -21.94
C PRO A 63 6.72 -14.75 -21.96
N THR A 64 7.72 -15.58 -21.67
CA THR A 64 7.66 -17.04 -21.66
C THR A 64 7.75 -17.61 -20.24
N VAL A 65 7.54 -18.94 -20.09
CA VAL A 65 7.65 -19.61 -18.79
C VAL A 65 9.02 -19.45 -18.13
N HIS A 66 10.08 -19.26 -18.93
CA HIS A 66 11.46 -19.14 -18.46
C HIS A 66 11.83 -17.72 -18.02
N GLU A 67 11.04 -16.71 -18.41
CA GLU A 67 11.24 -15.30 -18.05
C GLU A 67 10.39 -14.89 -16.84
N MET A 68 9.41 -15.71 -16.47
CA MET A 68 8.49 -15.42 -15.37
C MET A 68 9.14 -15.61 -14.00
N PRO A 69 8.80 -14.74 -13.02
CA PRO A 69 9.26 -14.91 -11.66
C PRO A 69 8.59 -16.11 -10.99
N THR A 70 9.36 -16.85 -10.20
CA THR A 70 8.86 -17.96 -9.37
C THR A 70 8.28 -17.50 -8.03
N THR A 71 8.59 -16.26 -7.63
CA THR A 71 8.15 -15.62 -6.38
C THR A 71 7.78 -14.17 -6.62
N PHE A 72 6.70 -13.68 -5.99
CA PHE A 72 6.31 -12.28 -6.05
C PHE A 72 5.99 -11.76 -4.65
N LYS A 73 6.74 -10.77 -4.18
CA LYS A 73 6.56 -10.13 -2.87
C LYS A 73 6.07 -8.71 -3.05
N GLY A 74 4.84 -8.59 -3.54
CA GLY A 74 4.15 -7.31 -3.65
C GLY A 74 3.81 -6.76 -2.27
N VAL A 75 4.03 -5.45 -2.07
CA VAL A 75 3.57 -4.74 -0.88
C VAL A 75 2.13 -4.32 -1.09
N SER A 76 1.28 -4.52 -0.07
CA SER A 76 -0.12 -4.08 -0.12
C SER A 76 -0.30 -2.75 0.59
N ASP A 77 -0.79 -1.74 -0.13
CA ASP A 77 -1.04 -0.41 0.44
C ASP A 77 -2.45 -0.26 1.05
N LYS A 78 -3.20 -1.36 1.20
CA LYS A 78 -4.60 -1.35 1.69
C LYS A 78 -4.78 -0.65 3.03
N PHE A 79 -3.79 -0.76 3.93
CA PHE A 79 -3.80 -0.07 5.21
C PHE A 79 -3.65 1.45 5.05
N SER A 80 -2.65 1.85 4.27
CA SER A 80 -2.31 3.27 4.08
C SER A 80 -3.26 3.99 3.12
N GLU A 81 -3.99 3.27 2.27
CA GLU A 81 -4.90 3.82 1.26
C GLU A 81 -5.91 4.82 1.85
N ALA A 82 -6.48 4.50 3.02
CA ALA A 82 -7.40 5.39 3.71
C ALA A 82 -6.72 6.69 4.16
N ALA A 83 -5.50 6.61 4.70
CA ALA A 83 -4.73 7.77 5.12
C ALA A 83 -4.31 8.64 3.92
N THR A 84 -3.90 8.02 2.80
CA THR A 84 -3.56 8.74 1.57
C THR A 84 -4.74 9.53 1.02
N LYS A 85 -5.96 8.98 1.06
CA LYS A 85 -7.18 9.67 0.61
C LYS A 85 -7.57 10.85 1.50
N CYS A 86 -7.40 10.71 2.81
CA CYS A 86 -7.76 11.76 3.78
C CYS A 86 -6.74 12.90 3.87
N GLY A 87 -5.53 12.71 3.34
CA GLY A 87 -4.49 13.73 3.31
C GLY A 87 -3.82 13.95 4.67
N MET A 88 -3.11 15.09 4.80
CA MET A 88 -2.34 15.41 6.00
C MET A 88 -3.25 15.78 7.17
N TYR A 89 -3.02 15.16 8.33
CA TYR A 89 -3.72 15.52 9.57
C TYR A 89 -3.50 17.00 9.94
N ARG A 90 -4.58 17.67 10.34
CA ARG A 90 -4.55 19.01 10.92
C ARG A 90 -5.18 18.99 12.30
N ASN A 91 -4.49 19.56 13.28
CA ASN A 91 -5.03 19.73 14.62
C ASN A 91 -5.85 21.02 14.69
N ASN A 92 -7.17 20.90 14.91
CA ASN A 92 -8.09 22.03 15.14
C ASN A 92 -8.62 22.07 16.58
N GLY A 93 -8.01 21.33 17.50
CA GLY A 93 -8.40 21.30 18.92
C GLY A 93 -7.93 22.54 19.68
N PHE A 94 -8.74 23.03 20.60
CA PHE A 94 -8.32 24.06 21.55
C PHE A 94 -7.40 23.45 22.63
N ASN A 95 -6.44 24.24 23.10
CA ASN A 95 -5.68 23.87 24.29
C ASN A 95 -6.55 24.08 25.53
N THR A 96 -7.10 23.00 26.06
CA THR A 96 -7.92 22.97 27.29
C THR A 96 -7.17 22.35 28.47
N HIS A 97 -5.86 22.15 28.33
CA HIS A 97 -5.07 21.59 29.42
C HIS A 97 -5.06 22.55 30.60
N ILE A 98 -5.61 22.09 31.74
CA ILE A 98 -5.47 22.79 33.01
C ILE A 98 -4.05 22.56 33.51
N GLU A 99 -3.33 23.65 33.76
CA GLU A 99 -2.02 23.63 34.39
C GLU A 99 -2.07 22.82 35.69
N LYS A 100 -1.12 21.90 35.88
CA LYS A 100 -1.01 21.08 37.10
C LYS A 100 0.14 21.54 37.98
N SER A 101 0.46 22.83 37.97
CA SER A 101 1.53 23.31 38.85
C SER A 101 1.06 23.21 40.30
N PHE A 102 2.02 22.95 41.19
CA PHE A 102 1.74 22.89 42.62
C PHE A 102 1.15 24.21 43.15
N VAL A 103 1.42 25.32 42.46
CA VAL A 103 0.93 26.66 42.80
C VAL A 103 -0.42 26.96 42.12
N THR A 104 -0.67 26.43 40.92
CA THR A 104 -1.87 26.65 40.09
C THR A 104 -2.64 25.34 39.92
N GLY A 105 -2.88 24.59 41.01
CA GLY A 105 -3.74 23.40 40.99
C GLY A 105 -5.20 23.71 40.62
N PRO A 106 -6.09 22.71 40.54
CA PRO A 106 -7.52 22.92 40.27
C PRO A 106 -8.19 23.90 41.25
N ASP A 107 -7.60 24.06 42.44
CA ASP A 107 -8.05 24.98 43.48
C ASP A 107 -7.46 26.40 43.34
N ASN A 108 -6.62 26.67 42.33
CA ASN A 108 -5.86 27.92 42.11
C ASN A 108 -5.91 28.42 40.65
N LEU A 109 -7.06 28.27 39.98
CA LEU A 109 -7.25 28.84 38.65
C LEU A 109 -7.35 30.37 38.75
N ILE A 110 -6.23 31.09 38.50
CA ILE A 110 -6.22 32.55 38.37
C ILE A 110 -7.07 32.93 37.15
N THR A 111 -8.37 33.08 37.37
CA THR A 111 -9.33 33.48 36.35
C THR A 111 -9.25 34.99 36.19
N PHE A 112 -9.56 35.54 35.01
CA PHE A 112 -9.54 37.00 34.79
C PHE A 112 -10.33 37.79 35.85
N ASN A 113 -11.39 37.19 36.38
CA ASN A 113 -12.27 37.76 37.41
C ASN A 113 -11.75 37.58 38.85
N ASP A 114 -10.68 36.83 39.05
CA ASP A 114 -10.18 36.45 40.37
C ASP A 114 -8.66 36.45 40.40
N ARG A 115 -8.08 37.58 39.98
CA ARG A 115 -6.62 37.75 39.93
C ARG A 115 -5.99 38.10 41.28
N LEU A 116 -6.81 38.24 42.32
CA LEU A 116 -6.39 38.63 43.66
C LEU A 116 -6.55 37.50 44.68
N ASN A 117 -7.00 36.30 44.27
CA ASN A 117 -6.94 35.12 45.12
C ASN A 117 -5.51 34.56 45.14
N PHE A 118 -4.70 35.11 46.04
CA PHE A 118 -3.38 34.59 46.34
C PHE A 118 -3.54 33.29 47.15
N HIS A 119 -2.93 32.21 46.66
CA HIS A 119 -2.96 30.92 47.33
C HIS A 119 -2.29 30.97 48.71
N GLN A 120 -2.74 30.14 49.65
CA GLN A 120 -2.20 30.08 51.01
C GLN A 120 -0.73 29.62 51.08
N SER A 121 -0.20 28.96 50.03
CA SER A 121 1.23 28.67 49.89
C SER A 121 2.06 29.82 49.33
N TYR A 122 1.44 30.94 48.96
CA TYR A 122 2.14 32.17 48.58
C TYR A 122 2.75 32.80 49.83
N ASN A 123 3.99 32.41 50.13
CA ASN A 123 4.75 32.97 51.24
C ASN A 123 5.14 34.42 50.91
N ILE A 124 4.47 35.39 51.53
CA ILE A 124 4.78 36.83 51.38
C ILE A 124 6.21 37.18 51.84
N ASN A 125 6.86 36.27 52.58
CA ASN A 125 8.15 36.46 53.21
C ASN A 125 9.33 35.72 52.52
N GLY A 126 9.15 35.12 51.33
CA GLY A 126 10.28 34.42 50.68
C GLY A 126 10.05 34.00 49.23
N PRO A 127 11.14 33.76 48.47
CA PRO A 127 11.05 33.47 47.03
C PRO A 127 10.37 32.12 46.77
N SER A 128 9.52 32.07 45.74
CA SER A 128 8.90 30.84 45.25
C SER A 128 9.94 29.96 44.58
N HIS A 129 10.27 28.83 45.21
CA HIS A 129 11.17 27.84 44.61
C HIS A 129 10.47 27.11 43.47
N SER A 130 10.93 27.33 42.23
CA SER A 130 10.63 26.45 41.09
C SER A 130 11.56 25.23 41.15
N ALA A 131 11.00 24.05 41.38
CA ALA A 131 11.75 22.81 41.26
C ALA A 131 12.00 22.47 39.78
N SER A 132 13.23 22.03 39.51
CA SER A 132 13.83 21.71 38.21
C SER A 132 13.28 20.45 37.56
#